data_AF-M0ZJF5-F1
#
_entry.id   AF-M0ZJF5-F1
#
_cell.length_a   1.000
_cell.length_b   1.000
_cell.length_c   1.000
_cell.angle_alpha   90.00
_cell.angle_beta   90.00
_cell.angle_gamma   90.00
#
_symmetry.space_group_name_H-M   'P 1'
#
loop_
_entity.id
_entity.type
_entity.pdbx_description
1 polymer ?
#
loop_
_entity_poly.entity_id
_entity_poly.type
_entity_poly.pdbx_seq_one_letter_code
_entity_poly.pdbx_strand_id
1 'polypeptide(L)'
;MADSTSRVISQPECGGDAKSENVSPSFTEIIVIRHGETEWNADGRIQGHLDVELNDIGRQQATAVAARLSKEPRISVIYSSDLKRAHETAEIIARSCGDLEVIKDPDLRERHLGDLQGISLREAAKSQPLAYKAFLSDRNDQVIPVSTPFSYPNPKRQRKKEVEEHPMYHYCHDQHYPTFFE
;
A
#
# COMPACT_ATOMS: atom_id res chain seq x y z
N MET A 1 -36.55 -64.62 40.90
CA MET A 1 -36.30 -64.26 42.31
C MET A 1 -34.87 -63.76 42.41
N ALA A 2 -34.67 -62.71 43.19
CA ALA A 2 -33.40 -62.03 43.51
C ALA A 2 -32.30 -63.02 43.96
N ASP A 3 -31.00 -62.70 43.99
CA ASP A 3 -30.35 -61.51 44.54
C ASP A 3 -28.82 -61.56 44.27
N SER A 4 -28.14 -60.44 44.59
CA SER A 4 -26.69 -60.26 44.84
C SER A 4 -25.83 -59.92 43.61
N THR A 5 -24.95 -58.92 43.61
CA THR A 5 -24.42 -58.06 44.68
C THR A 5 -23.79 -56.82 44.07
N SER A 6 -23.89 -55.73 44.81
CA SER A 6 -23.24 -54.44 44.69
C SER A 6 -21.73 -54.46 44.38
N ARG A 7 -21.31 -53.59 43.45
CA ARG A 7 -20.03 -52.89 43.54
C ARG A 7 -20.14 -51.50 42.92
N VAL A 8 -20.34 -50.52 43.79
CA VAL A 8 -20.15 -49.10 43.52
C VAL A 8 -18.65 -48.89 43.31
N ILE A 9 -18.24 -48.43 42.13
CA ILE A 9 -16.94 -47.82 41.92
C ILE A 9 -17.22 -46.38 41.53
N SER A 10 -17.01 -45.50 42.50
CA SER A 10 -17.07 -44.05 42.39
C SER A 10 -16.05 -43.54 41.37
N GLN A 11 -16.50 -42.66 40.49
CA GLN A 11 -15.66 -41.80 39.66
C GLN A 11 -14.76 -40.94 40.56
N PRO A 12 -13.48 -40.72 40.20
CA PRO A 12 -12.83 -39.47 40.53
C PRO A 12 -13.27 -38.45 39.49
N GLU A 13 -14.09 -37.48 39.91
CA GLU A 13 -14.25 -36.24 39.18
C GLU A 13 -12.91 -35.49 39.24
N CYS A 14 -12.28 -35.32 38.08
CA CYS A 14 -11.21 -34.35 37.93
C CYS A 14 -11.54 -33.52 36.68
N GLY A 15 -11.99 -32.30 36.96
CA GLY A 15 -12.31 -31.30 35.97
C GLY A 15 -11.11 -30.94 35.12
N GLY A 16 -11.39 -30.67 33.86
CA GLY A 16 -10.40 -30.30 32.87
C GLY A 16 -11.02 -30.27 31.49
N ASP A 17 -12.15 -29.57 31.33
CA ASP A 17 -12.61 -29.17 30.00
C ASP A 17 -11.64 -28.12 29.46
N ALA A 18 -10.47 -28.60 29.00
CA ALA A 18 -9.64 -27.84 28.10
C ALA A 18 -10.43 -27.72 26.80
N LYS A 19 -11.22 -26.63 26.71
CA LYS A 19 -11.76 -26.17 25.44
C LYS A 19 -10.57 -26.02 24.50
N SER A 20 -10.44 -26.95 23.58
CA SER A 20 -9.54 -26.84 22.44
C SER A 20 -10.07 -25.68 21.59
N GLU A 21 -9.66 -24.47 21.94
CA GLU A 21 -9.81 -23.32 21.07
C GLU A 21 -8.94 -23.60 19.86
N ASN A 22 -9.57 -24.05 18.78
CA ASN A 22 -8.99 -24.02 17.45
C ASN A 22 -8.76 -22.53 17.11
N VAL A 23 -7.64 -21.99 17.56
CA VAL A 23 -7.13 -20.69 17.10
C VAL A 23 -6.68 -20.93 15.66
N SER A 24 -7.62 -20.79 14.73
CA SER A 24 -7.29 -20.64 13.32
C SER A 24 -6.37 -19.40 13.22
N PRO A 25 -5.24 -19.50 12.49
CA PRO A 25 -4.32 -18.37 12.40
C PRO A 25 -5.07 -17.18 11.80
N SER A 26 -5.14 -16.08 12.55
CA SER A 26 -5.71 -14.82 12.07
C SER A 26 -4.73 -14.23 11.07
N PHE A 27 -5.02 -14.37 9.78
CA PHE A 27 -4.28 -13.68 8.73
C PHE A 27 -4.82 -12.25 8.58
N THR A 28 -3.94 -11.32 8.19
CA THR A 28 -4.34 -9.98 7.75
C THR A 28 -4.25 -9.94 6.24
N GLU A 29 -5.36 -9.62 5.58
CA GLU A 29 -5.37 -9.37 4.14
C GLU A 29 -5.01 -7.91 3.85
N ILE A 30 -4.12 -7.69 2.89
CA ILE A 30 -3.70 -6.36 2.45
C ILE A 30 -4.02 -6.22 0.96
N ILE A 31 -4.86 -5.24 0.64
CA ILE A 31 -5.21 -4.89 -0.74
C ILE A 31 -4.44 -3.62 -1.11
N VAL A 32 -3.58 -3.71 -2.11
CA VAL A 32 -2.75 -2.58 -2.58
C VAL A 32 -3.34 -2.03 -3.88
N ILE A 33 -3.60 -0.73 -3.90
CA ILE A 33 -4.24 -0.04 -5.03
C ILE A 33 -3.37 1.14 -5.41
N ARG A 34 -2.99 1.23 -6.69
CA ARG A 34 -2.37 2.43 -7.25
C ARG A 34 -3.46 3.48 -7.48
N HIS A 35 -3.13 4.75 -7.26
CA HIS A 35 -4.01 5.86 -7.60
C HIS A 35 -4.45 5.79 -9.08
N GLY A 36 -5.64 6.34 -9.38
CA GLY A 36 -6.12 6.49 -10.75
C GLY A 36 -5.23 7.39 -11.60
N GLU A 37 -5.46 7.39 -12.90
CA GLU A 37 -4.74 8.23 -13.85
C GLU A 37 -4.85 9.74 -13.53
N THR A 38 -3.78 10.47 -13.85
CA THR A 38 -3.69 11.94 -13.80
C THR A 38 -3.29 12.46 -15.18
N GLU A 39 -3.48 13.75 -15.44
CA GLU A 39 -3.00 14.39 -16.68
C GLU A 39 -1.50 14.14 -16.92
N TRP A 40 -0.70 14.11 -15.84
CA TRP A 40 0.74 13.86 -15.96
C TRP A 40 1.07 12.42 -16.30
N ASN A 41 0.22 11.46 -15.94
CA ASN A 41 0.38 10.09 -16.42
C ASN A 41 0.11 10.01 -17.93
N ALA A 42 -0.97 10.64 -18.40
CA ALA A 42 -1.32 10.69 -19.81
C ALA A 42 -0.22 11.37 -20.66
N ASP A 43 0.37 12.45 -20.14
CA ASP A 43 1.47 13.17 -20.79
C ASP A 43 2.85 12.49 -20.65
N GLY A 44 2.96 11.41 -19.85
CA GLY A 44 4.25 10.78 -19.55
C GLY A 44 5.21 11.68 -18.74
N ARG A 45 4.67 12.55 -17.88
CA ARG A 45 5.42 13.42 -16.97
C ARG A 45 5.66 12.76 -15.63
N ILE A 46 6.86 12.94 -15.11
CA ILE A 46 7.29 12.39 -13.82
C ILE A 46 6.72 13.25 -12.69
N GLN A 47 5.96 12.66 -11.76
CA GLN A 47 5.28 13.40 -10.69
C GLN A 47 6.09 13.50 -9.40
N GLY A 48 6.56 12.36 -8.87
CA GLY A 48 7.16 12.28 -7.53
C GLY A 48 6.20 12.80 -6.46
N HIS A 49 6.66 13.77 -5.65
CA HIS A 49 5.87 14.41 -4.58
C HIS A 49 5.05 15.60 -5.06
N LEU A 50 5.07 15.94 -6.35
CA LEU A 50 4.20 16.99 -6.87
C LEU A 50 2.74 16.55 -6.82
N ASP A 51 1.90 17.49 -6.38
CA ASP A 51 0.52 17.22 -6.00
C ASP A 51 -0.42 17.47 -7.19
N VAL A 52 -0.59 16.43 -8.01
CA VAL A 52 -1.43 16.42 -9.21
C VAL A 52 -2.74 15.70 -8.90
N GLU A 53 -3.85 16.22 -9.40
CA GLU A 53 -5.20 15.66 -9.24
C GLU A 53 -5.47 14.52 -10.24
N LEU A 54 -6.46 13.68 -9.94
CA LEU A 54 -6.95 12.70 -10.91
C LEU A 54 -7.54 13.42 -12.13
N ASN A 55 -7.37 12.81 -13.30
CA ASN A 55 -8.17 13.18 -14.46
C ASN A 55 -9.50 12.40 -14.44
N ASP A 56 -10.36 12.66 -15.41
CA ASP A 56 -11.68 12.01 -15.45
C ASP A 56 -11.60 10.51 -15.69
N ILE A 57 -10.58 10.05 -16.42
CA ILE A 57 -10.28 8.61 -16.60
C ILE A 57 -9.89 7.99 -15.25
N GLY A 58 -9.04 8.65 -14.47
CA GLY A 58 -8.64 8.23 -13.13
C GLY A 58 -9.79 8.14 -12.15
N ARG A 59 -10.73 9.09 -12.19
CA ARG A 59 -11.98 9.03 -11.40
C ARG A 59 -12.86 7.84 -11.80
N GLN A 60 -12.95 7.53 -13.10
CA GLN A 60 -13.68 6.34 -13.57
C GLN A 60 -12.99 5.05 -13.13
N GLN A 61 -11.65 4.98 -13.20
CA GLN A 61 -10.87 3.84 -12.70
C GLN A 61 -11.11 3.61 -11.21
N ALA A 62 -11.03 4.67 -10.38
CA ALA A 62 -11.29 4.60 -8.95
C ALA A 62 -12.72 4.09 -8.66
N THR A 63 -13.71 4.57 -9.43
CA THR A 63 -15.10 4.12 -9.32
C THR A 63 -15.26 2.64 -9.66
N ALA A 64 -14.57 2.15 -10.70
CA ALA A 64 -14.61 0.74 -11.09
C ALA A 64 -13.99 -0.17 -10.01
N VAL A 65 -12.87 0.26 -9.42
CA VAL A 65 -12.24 -0.44 -8.28
C VAL A 65 -13.19 -0.46 -7.08
N ALA A 66 -13.79 0.68 -6.76
CA ALA A 66 -14.75 0.80 -5.67
C ALA A 66 -15.94 -0.17 -5.82
N ALA A 67 -16.51 -0.27 -7.03
CA ALA A 67 -17.61 -1.20 -7.33
C ALA A 67 -17.20 -2.68 -7.25
N ARG A 68 -15.92 -3.00 -7.45
CA ARG A 68 -15.40 -4.36 -7.28
C ARG A 68 -15.21 -4.69 -5.80
N LEU A 69 -14.67 -3.76 -5.02
CA LEU A 69 -14.36 -3.92 -3.61
C LEU A 69 -15.58 -3.86 -2.70
N SER A 70 -16.65 -3.16 -3.11
CA SER A 70 -17.92 -3.15 -2.38
C SER A 70 -18.59 -4.54 -2.31
N LYS A 71 -18.08 -5.53 -3.04
CA LYS A 71 -18.55 -6.92 -3.06
C LYS A 71 -17.69 -7.87 -2.21
N GLU A 72 -16.54 -7.40 -1.73
CA GLU A 72 -15.63 -8.19 -0.90
C GLU A 72 -16.07 -8.21 0.58
N PRO A 73 -15.51 -9.11 1.41
CA PRO A 73 -15.66 -9.04 2.86
C PRO A 73 -15.36 -7.63 3.39
N ARG A 74 -15.99 -7.27 4.52
CA ARG A 74 -15.97 -5.91 5.04
C ARG A 74 -14.52 -5.41 5.24
N ILE A 75 -14.12 -4.45 4.42
CA ILE A 75 -12.89 -3.68 4.59
C ILE A 75 -12.96 -2.99 5.96
N SER A 76 -11.93 -3.19 6.77
CA SER A 76 -11.85 -2.66 8.13
C SER A 76 -11.27 -1.25 8.19
N VAL A 77 -10.31 -0.94 7.33
CA VAL A 77 -9.57 0.32 7.34
C VAL A 77 -9.00 0.64 5.95
N ILE A 78 -8.89 1.93 5.62
CA ILE A 78 -8.28 2.40 4.38
C ILE A 78 -7.18 3.40 4.74
N TYR A 79 -5.97 3.14 4.23
CA TYR A 79 -4.84 4.05 4.29
C TYR A 79 -4.54 4.61 2.90
N SER A 80 -4.04 5.84 2.84
CA SER A 80 -3.56 6.44 1.59
C SER A 80 -2.41 7.40 1.86
N SER A 81 -1.56 7.63 0.86
CA SER A 81 -0.67 8.79 0.93
C SER A 81 -1.50 10.08 0.99
N ASP A 82 -0.93 11.13 1.51
CA ASP A 82 -1.58 12.44 1.56
C ASP A 82 -1.52 13.23 0.22
N LEU A 83 -0.95 12.66 -0.85
CA LEU A 83 -1.00 13.23 -2.19
C LEU A 83 -2.43 13.12 -2.76
N LYS A 84 -2.93 14.21 -3.37
CA LYS A 84 -4.32 14.35 -3.83
C LYS A 84 -4.78 13.17 -4.67
N ARG A 85 -4.03 12.77 -5.70
CA ARG A 85 -4.38 11.63 -6.57
C ARG A 85 -4.66 10.33 -5.81
N ALA A 86 -3.83 10.01 -4.81
CA ALA A 86 -3.98 8.80 -4.02
C ALA A 86 -5.10 8.94 -3.00
N HIS A 87 -5.20 10.10 -2.37
CA HIS A 87 -6.24 10.38 -1.40
C HIS A 87 -7.63 10.40 -2.03
N GLU A 88 -7.81 11.08 -3.17
CA GLU A 88 -9.06 11.12 -3.94
C GLU A 88 -9.48 9.72 -4.40
N THR A 89 -8.53 8.91 -4.90
CA THR A 89 -8.79 7.50 -5.25
C THR A 89 -9.33 6.74 -4.03
N ALA A 90 -8.67 6.88 -2.88
CA ALA A 90 -9.06 6.21 -1.65
C ALA A 90 -10.43 6.68 -1.12
N GLU A 91 -10.75 7.98 -1.21
CA GLU A 91 -12.05 8.51 -0.83
C GLU A 91 -13.20 7.94 -1.69
N ILE A 92 -13.00 7.84 -3.00
CA ILE A 92 -13.99 7.25 -3.91
C ILE A 92 -14.28 5.79 -3.52
N ILE A 93 -13.24 5.04 -3.18
CA ILE A 93 -13.36 3.66 -2.71
C ILE A 93 -14.07 3.61 -1.35
N ALA A 94 -13.65 4.45 -0.40
CA ALA A 94 -14.18 4.47 0.96
C ALA A 94 -15.69 4.71 1.02
N ARG A 95 -16.20 5.64 0.20
CA ARG A 95 -17.65 5.91 0.07
C ARG A 95 -18.43 4.66 -0.35
N SER A 96 -17.86 3.83 -1.24
CA SER A 96 -18.51 2.60 -1.71
C SER A 96 -18.38 1.41 -0.76
N CYS A 97 -17.42 1.46 0.17
CA CYS A 97 -17.07 0.36 1.07
C CYS A 97 -17.62 0.55 2.50
N GLY A 98 -18.68 1.35 2.66
CA GLY A 98 -19.33 1.59 3.95
C GLY A 98 -19.04 2.95 4.56
N ASP A 99 -18.65 3.93 3.75
CA ASP A 99 -18.37 5.32 4.15
C ASP A 99 -17.27 5.41 5.23
N LEU A 100 -16.16 4.72 4.97
CA LEU A 100 -15.02 4.63 5.88
C LEU A 100 -14.19 5.92 5.88
N GLU A 101 -13.57 6.23 7.01
CA GLU A 101 -12.55 7.28 7.08
C GLU A 101 -11.25 6.82 6.39
N VAL A 102 -10.65 7.69 5.57
CA VAL A 102 -9.35 7.44 4.93
C VAL A 102 -8.25 8.02 5.80
N ILE A 103 -7.37 7.16 6.32
CA ILE A 103 -6.22 7.56 7.13
C ILE A 103 -5.06 7.95 6.20
N LYS A 104 -4.61 9.20 6.31
CA LYS A 104 -3.47 9.71 5.55
C LYS A 104 -2.16 9.31 6.22
N ASP A 105 -1.23 8.75 5.44
CA ASP A 105 0.12 8.41 5.89
C ASP A 105 1.17 8.93 4.88
N PRO A 106 1.95 9.97 5.24
CA PRO A 106 3.02 10.49 4.39
C PRO A 106 4.11 9.48 4.02
N ASP A 107 4.28 8.39 4.78
CA ASP A 107 5.25 7.33 4.47
C ASP A 107 4.78 6.44 3.30
N LEU A 108 3.51 6.53 2.89
CA LEU A 108 2.95 5.87 1.70
C LEU A 108 3.14 6.68 0.40
N ARG A 109 3.80 7.85 0.46
CA ARG A 109 4.13 8.63 -0.73
C ARG A 109 5.05 7.84 -1.66
N GLU A 110 4.92 8.10 -2.96
CA GLU A 110 5.89 7.70 -3.99
C GLU A 110 7.31 8.20 -3.62
N ARG A 111 8.35 7.68 -4.27
CA ARG A 111 9.71 8.23 -4.12
C ARG A 111 9.74 9.72 -4.47
N HIS A 112 10.54 10.50 -3.74
CA HIS A 112 10.85 11.87 -4.13
C HIS A 112 11.80 11.86 -5.34
N LEU A 113 11.35 12.36 -6.49
CA LEU A 113 12.05 12.22 -7.77
C LEU A 113 12.94 13.42 -8.12
N GLY A 114 13.16 14.33 -7.17
CA GLY A 114 14.15 15.40 -7.29
C GLY A 114 13.96 16.25 -8.53
N ASP A 115 15.04 16.51 -9.26
CA ASP A 115 15.00 17.30 -10.50
C ASP A 115 14.17 16.69 -11.63
N LEU A 116 13.77 15.42 -11.53
CA LEU A 116 12.95 14.79 -12.56
C LEU A 116 11.48 15.20 -12.48
N GLN A 117 11.02 15.70 -11.33
CA GLN A 117 9.62 16.07 -11.15
C GLN A 117 9.20 17.18 -12.12
N GLY A 118 8.10 16.97 -12.84
CA GLY A 118 7.55 17.90 -13.84
C GLY A 118 8.08 17.69 -15.26
N ILE A 119 9.17 16.93 -15.42
CA ILE A 119 9.79 16.69 -16.73
C ILE A 119 9.14 15.48 -17.40
N SER A 120 9.01 15.53 -18.73
CA SER A 120 8.62 14.35 -19.50
C SER A 120 9.70 13.26 -19.36
N LEU A 121 9.28 12.01 -19.16
CA LEU A 121 10.20 10.88 -19.09
C LEU A 121 11.09 10.79 -20.35
N ARG A 122 10.56 11.17 -21.51
CA ARG A 122 11.29 11.19 -22.80
C ARG A 122 12.42 12.22 -22.82
N GLU A 123 12.28 13.31 -22.08
CA GLU A 123 13.25 14.42 -22.02
C GLU A 123 14.22 14.29 -20.85
N ALA A 124 13.90 13.45 -19.86
CA ALA A 124 14.65 13.31 -18.61
C ALA A 124 16.13 12.97 -18.84
N ALA A 125 16.42 12.04 -19.75
CA ALA A 125 17.79 11.65 -20.10
C ALA A 125 18.64 12.82 -20.63
N LYS A 126 18.02 13.74 -21.37
CA LYS A 126 18.69 14.88 -22.00
C LYS A 126 18.80 16.08 -21.05
N SER A 127 17.72 16.38 -20.33
CA SER A 127 17.61 17.57 -19.48
C SER A 127 18.28 17.39 -18.12
N GLN A 128 18.19 16.19 -17.53
CA GLN A 128 18.67 15.89 -16.19
C GLN A 128 19.44 14.55 -16.16
N PRO A 129 20.58 14.44 -16.87
CA PRO A 129 21.27 13.16 -17.07
C PRO A 129 21.74 12.50 -15.76
N LEU A 130 22.19 13.28 -14.78
CA LEU A 130 22.60 12.75 -13.47
C LEU A 130 21.40 12.21 -12.67
N ALA A 131 20.29 12.95 -12.66
CA ALA A 131 19.08 12.53 -11.98
C ALA A 131 18.44 11.31 -12.65
N TYR A 132 18.43 11.29 -13.99
CA TYR A 132 17.95 10.17 -14.78
C TYR A 132 18.78 8.90 -14.56
N LYS A 133 20.12 9.02 -14.51
CA LYS A 133 20.99 7.89 -14.18
C LYS A 133 20.72 7.34 -12.77
N ALA A 134 20.48 8.22 -11.79
CA ALA A 134 20.10 7.80 -10.44
C ALA A 134 18.72 7.13 -10.40
N PHE A 135 17.78 7.58 -11.25
CA PHE A 135 16.44 7.02 -11.38
C PHE A 135 16.45 5.59 -11.94
N LEU A 136 17.31 5.32 -12.91
CA LEU A 136 17.51 3.98 -13.48
C LEU A 136 18.26 2.99 -12.57
N SER A 137 18.67 3.41 -11.37
CA SER A 137 19.36 2.52 -10.45
C SER A 137 18.40 1.49 -9.84
N ASP A 138 18.83 0.22 -9.81
CA ASP A 138 18.11 -0.87 -9.11
C ASP A 138 18.08 -0.71 -7.58
N ARG A 139 18.74 0.33 -7.05
CA ARG A 139 18.77 0.64 -5.62
C ARG A 139 17.51 1.39 -5.20
N ASN A 140 16.68 0.73 -4.40
CA ASN A 140 15.48 1.33 -3.81
C ASN A 140 15.77 2.52 -2.87
N ASP A 141 16.99 2.62 -2.33
CA ASP A 141 17.43 3.71 -1.45
C ASP A 141 18.18 4.83 -2.20
N GLN A 142 18.32 4.74 -3.52
CA GLN A 142 19.00 5.76 -4.31
C GLN A 142 18.22 7.08 -4.28
N VAL A 143 18.87 8.10 -3.73
CA VAL A 143 18.38 9.48 -3.74
C VAL A 143 18.55 10.06 -5.15
N ILE A 144 17.49 10.68 -5.68
CA ILE A 144 17.55 11.40 -6.95
C ILE A 144 18.09 12.82 -6.69
N PRO A 145 19.20 13.22 -7.34
CA PRO A 145 19.77 14.56 -7.22
C PRO A 145 18.77 15.71 -7.40
N VAL A 146 19.07 16.82 -6.73
CA VAL A 146 18.38 18.12 -6.89
C VAL A 146 19.43 19.19 -7.18
N SER A 147 19.26 19.89 -8.29
CA SER A 147 20.17 20.87 -8.88
C SER A 147 20.08 22.23 -8.21
N THR A 148 18.94 22.53 -7.59
CA THR A 148 18.73 23.73 -6.79
C THR A 148 18.45 23.34 -5.33
N PRO A 149 18.99 24.07 -4.34
CA PRO A 149 18.68 23.83 -2.94
C PRO A 149 17.30 24.43 -2.61
N PHE A 150 16.25 24.06 -3.33
CA PHE A 150 14.90 24.29 -2.85
C PHE A 150 14.58 23.17 -1.87
N SER A 151 14.58 23.53 -0.59
CA SER A 151 14.45 22.62 0.54
C SER A 151 13.07 21.98 0.56
N TYR A 152 12.94 20.80 -0.04
CA TYR A 152 11.91 19.87 0.41
C TYR A 152 12.37 19.29 1.75
N PRO A 153 11.51 19.24 2.78
CA PRO A 153 11.84 18.53 4.00
C PRO A 153 12.01 17.07 3.63
N ASN A 154 13.27 16.61 3.61
CA ASN A 154 13.62 15.21 3.54
C ASN A 154 13.06 14.57 4.82
N PRO A 155 12.01 13.71 4.77
CA PRO A 155 11.60 12.98 5.94
C PRO A 155 12.74 12.00 6.22
N LYS A 156 13.67 12.42 7.08
CA LYS A 156 14.65 11.52 7.66
C LYS A 156 13.86 10.33 8.16
N ARG A 157 14.14 9.15 7.60
CA ARG A 157 13.80 7.83 8.14
C ARG A 157 14.03 7.87 9.66
N GLN A 158 13.02 8.20 10.44
CA GLN A 158 12.95 7.78 11.83
C GLN A 158 12.50 6.33 11.76
N ARG A 159 13.43 5.45 11.39
CA ARG A 159 13.30 4.04 11.79
C ARG A 159 13.32 4.07 13.31
N LYS A 160 12.14 4.09 13.94
CA LYS A 160 12.00 3.62 15.32
C LYS A 160 12.61 2.22 15.33
N LYS A 161 13.75 2.09 16.01
CA LYS A 161 14.36 0.80 16.29
C LYS A 161 13.49 0.12 17.33
N GLU A 162 12.42 -0.53 16.90
CA GLU A 162 11.68 -1.54 17.67
C GLU A 162 10.53 -2.05 16.80
N VAL A 163 10.83 -3.01 15.94
CA VAL A 163 9.95 -4.16 15.69
C VAL A 163 10.88 -5.34 15.39
N GLU A 164 10.82 -6.34 16.26
CA GLU A 164 11.47 -7.64 16.13
C GLU A 164 11.18 -8.31 14.78
N GLU A 165 12.20 -9.03 14.31
CA GLU A 165 12.25 -10.00 13.22
C GLU A 165 10.90 -10.44 12.62
N HIS A 166 10.56 -10.03 11.39
CA HIS A 166 9.58 -10.70 10.52
C HIS A 166 9.97 -10.51 9.03
N PRO A 167 9.62 -11.45 8.14
CA PRO A 167 10.45 -11.82 6.99
C PRO A 167 10.47 -10.79 5.85
N MET A 168 11.63 -10.74 5.21
CA MET A 168 11.95 -9.95 4.02
C MET A 168 10.98 -10.22 2.87
N TYR A 169 10.11 -9.25 2.56
CA TYR A 169 9.43 -9.21 1.27
C TYR A 169 10.30 -8.48 0.25
N HIS A 170 10.72 -9.19 -0.80
CA HIS A 170 11.30 -8.60 -1.99
C HIS A 170 10.20 -7.85 -2.76
N TYR A 171 10.29 -6.53 -2.77
CA TYR A 171 9.45 -5.69 -3.62
C TYR A 171 10.07 -5.63 -5.02
N CYS A 172 9.47 -6.35 -5.97
CA CYS A 172 9.74 -6.19 -7.40
C CYS A 172 8.74 -5.16 -7.93
N HIS A 173 9.19 -3.90 -8.09
CA HIS A 173 8.38 -2.87 -8.74
C HIS A 173 8.61 -2.95 -10.24
N ASP A 174 7.78 -3.73 -10.92
CA ASP A 174 7.77 -3.81 -12.37
C ASP A 174 6.99 -2.60 -12.92
N GLN A 175 7.64 -1.43 -12.94
CA GLN A 175 7.16 -0.25 -13.66
C GLN A 175 7.44 -0.47 -15.16
N HIS A 176 6.69 -1.37 -15.79
CA HIS A 176 6.65 -1.49 -17.24
C HIS A 176 6.00 -0.23 -17.82
N TYR A 177 6.82 0.78 -18.11
CA TYR A 177 6.48 1.80 -19.09
C TYR A 177 6.53 1.12 -20.46
N PRO A 178 5.44 1.12 -21.26
CA PRO A 178 5.48 0.50 -22.58
C PRO A 178 6.59 1.14 -23.39
N THR A 179 7.60 0.33 -23.73
CA THR A 179 8.65 0.67 -24.68
C THR A 179 8.01 0.79 -26.06
N PHE A 180 7.64 2.01 -26.46
CA PHE A 180 7.43 2.32 -27.86
C PHE A 180 8.80 2.45 -28.52
N PHE A 181 9.30 1.35 -29.09
CA PHE A 181 10.22 1.41 -30.23
C PHE A 181 9.36 1.40 -31.51
N GLU A 182 9.75 2.30 -32.42
CA GLU A 182 9.32 2.58 -33.81
C GLU A 182 8.09 1.85 -34.40
#